data_AF-H2C2K8-F1
#
_entry.id   AF-H2C2K8-F1
#
_cell.length_a   1.000
_cell.length_b   1.000
_cell.length_c   1.000
_cell.angle_alpha   90.00
_cell.angle_beta   90.00
_cell.angle_gamma   90.00
#
_symmetry.space_group_name_H-M   'P 1'
#
loop_
_entity.id
_entity.type
_entity.pdbx_description
1 polymer ?
#
loop_
_entity_poly.entity_id
_entity_poly.type
_entity_poly.pdbx_seq_one_letter_code
_entity_poly.pdbx_strand_id
1 'polypeptide(L)'
;MFKALIYVETNSTVCRGLSVKVPMILKCPMGSKERAMKKYAFPDDDYDFAHRFVSTCKAYRPSDCVAVVRDPRIVRFIWLLRDRMEVFNTPIRVIRTDRFCMTNDTMKYFLLKNLSEYLEGKVP
;
A
#
# COMPACT_ATOMS: atom_id res chain seq x y z
N MET A 1 15.03 5.75 -11.39
CA MET A 1 13.59 6.09 -11.23
C MET A 1 12.86 4.80 -10.86
N PHE A 2 12.03 4.80 -9.80
CA PHE A 2 11.29 3.59 -9.41
C PHE A 2 10.14 3.33 -10.36
N LYS A 3 9.94 2.08 -10.76
CA LYS A 3 8.86 1.70 -11.66
C LYS A 3 7.52 1.65 -10.92
N ALA A 4 7.46 1.07 -9.72
CA ALA A 4 6.28 1.19 -8.87
C ALA A 4 6.57 1.22 -7.36
N LEU A 5 5.62 1.78 -6.62
CA LEU A 5 5.51 1.74 -5.17
C LEU A 5 4.27 0.96 -4.76
N ILE A 6 4.43 -0.09 -3.95
CA ILE A 6 3.35 -0.98 -3.54
C ILE A 6 3.21 -0.93 -2.01
N TYR A 7 2.05 -0.52 -1.53
CA TYR A 7 1.68 -0.58 -0.11
C TYR A 7 0.61 -1.64 0.08
N VAL A 8 0.84 -2.60 0.98
CA VAL A 8 -0.12 -3.64 1.32
C VAL A 8 -0.52 -3.48 2.78
N GLU A 9 -1.81 -3.30 3.03
CA GLU A 9 -2.35 -3.17 4.38
C GLU A 9 -2.42 -4.53 5.08
N THR A 10 -1.27 -4.96 5.61
CA THR A 10 -1.08 -6.27 6.24
C THR A 10 0.19 -6.28 7.12
N ASN A 11 0.47 -7.40 7.79
CA ASN A 11 1.68 -7.58 8.58
C ASN A 11 2.92 -7.77 7.68
N SER A 12 4.08 -7.33 8.17
CA SER A 12 5.39 -7.43 7.52
C SER A 12 5.78 -8.84 7.07
N THR A 13 5.26 -9.89 7.71
CA THR A 13 5.55 -11.30 7.37
C THR A 13 5.14 -11.68 5.95
N VAL A 14 4.07 -11.06 5.40
CA VAL A 14 3.66 -11.28 4.01
C VAL A 14 4.75 -10.78 3.06
N CYS A 15 5.19 -9.53 3.23
CA CYS A 15 6.24 -8.92 2.43
C CYS A 15 7.58 -9.66 2.51
N ARG A 16 7.92 -10.27 3.66
CA ARG A 16 9.17 -11.05 3.79
C ARG A 16 9.24 -12.25 2.84
N GLY A 17 8.09 -12.84 2.52
CA GLY A 17 7.96 -13.97 1.59
C GLY A 17 7.85 -13.58 0.12
N LEU A 18 7.97 -12.29 -0.22
CA LEU A 18 7.87 -11.77 -1.58
C LEU A 18 9.21 -11.14 -1.99
N SER A 19 9.56 -11.30 -3.26
CA SER A 19 10.63 -10.56 -3.93
C SER A 19 10.03 -9.50 -4.84
N VAL A 20 10.74 -8.39 -4.99
CA VAL A 20 10.32 -7.28 -5.86
C VAL A 20 11.14 -7.31 -7.15
N LYS A 21 10.49 -7.13 -8.30
CA LYS A 21 11.17 -6.94 -9.58
C LYS A 21 11.81 -5.55 -9.59
N VAL A 22 13.13 -5.43 -9.56
CA VAL A 22 13.81 -4.11 -9.48
C VAL A 22 13.42 -3.24 -10.71
N PRO A 23 13.21 -1.91 -10.57
CA PRO A 23 13.31 -1.06 -9.38
C PRO A 23 11.92 -0.77 -8.75
N MET A 24 11.42 -1.68 -7.92
CA MET A 24 10.15 -1.58 -7.20
C MET A 24 10.38 -1.38 -5.69
N ILE A 25 9.44 -0.72 -5.01
CA ILE A 25 9.39 -0.66 -3.55
C ILE A 25 8.13 -1.37 -3.07
N LEU A 26 8.27 -2.35 -2.17
CA LEU A 26 7.16 -3.01 -1.51
C LEU A 26 7.18 -2.71 0.00
N LYS A 27 6.05 -2.28 0.55
CA LYS A 27 5.85 -2.10 1.99
C LYS A 27 4.57 -2.77 2.45
N CYS A 28 4.62 -3.46 3.58
CA CYS A 28 3.42 -4.00 4.26
C CYS A 28 3.17 -3.28 5.59
N PRO A 29 2.74 -2.00 5.57
CA PRO A 29 2.40 -1.32 6.81
C PRO A 29 0.99 -1.69 7.27
N MET A 30 0.85 -1.98 8.56
CA MET A 30 -0.43 -1.75 9.26
C MET A 30 -0.54 -0.27 9.62
N GLY A 31 -1.74 0.28 9.51
CA GLY A 31 -2.07 1.60 10.07
C GLY A 31 -1.87 1.62 11.58
N SER A 32 -1.77 2.81 12.17
CA SER A 32 -1.61 2.96 13.62
C SER A 32 -2.39 4.17 14.13
N LYS A 33 -3.39 3.93 14.98
CA LYS A 33 -4.19 4.97 15.64
C LYS A 33 -3.32 5.92 16.47
N GLU A 34 -2.37 5.37 17.23
CA GLU A 34 -1.44 6.16 18.04
C GLU A 34 -0.58 7.09 17.17
N ARG A 35 -0.03 6.57 16.07
CA ARG A 35 0.75 7.38 15.14
C ARG A 35 -0.12 8.45 14.48
N ALA A 36 -1.34 8.08 14.08
CA ALA A 36 -2.29 8.99 13.46
C ALA A 36 -2.62 10.15 14.41
N MET A 37 -2.90 9.83 15.67
CA MET A 37 -3.15 10.83 16.71
C MET A 37 -1.95 11.75 16.90
N LYS A 38 -0.74 11.18 17.06
CA LYS A 38 0.48 11.96 17.32
C LYS A 38 0.85 12.89 16.16
N LYS A 39 0.60 12.49 14.90
CA LYS A 39 1.02 13.26 13.72
C LYS A 39 -0.06 14.16 13.14
N TYR A 40 -1.31 13.74 13.23
CA TYR A 40 -2.42 14.38 12.51
C TYR A 40 -3.55 14.81 13.45
N ALA A 41 -3.41 14.62 14.77
CA ALA A 41 -4.45 14.85 15.77
C ALA A 41 -5.78 14.11 15.44
N PHE A 42 -5.68 12.99 14.72
CA PHE A 42 -6.82 12.20 14.25
C PHE A 42 -6.55 10.72 14.50
N PRO A 43 -7.19 10.07 15.49
CA PRO A 43 -6.86 8.71 15.92
C PRO A 43 -7.48 7.63 15.02
N ASP A 44 -7.03 7.57 13.76
CA ASP A 44 -7.55 6.64 12.75
C ASP A 44 -6.39 5.94 12.01
N ASP A 45 -6.33 4.62 12.16
CA ASP A 45 -5.34 3.77 11.54
C ASP A 45 -5.46 3.71 10.00
N ASP A 46 -6.68 3.74 9.47
CA ASP A 46 -6.92 3.78 8.02
C ASP A 46 -6.40 5.09 7.44
N TYR A 47 -6.57 6.19 8.17
CA TYR A 47 -6.01 7.48 7.80
C TYR A 47 -4.48 7.49 7.84
N ASP A 48 -3.84 6.92 8.88
CA ASP A 48 -2.36 6.79 8.92
C ASP A 48 -1.84 6.01 7.72
N PHE A 49 -2.49 4.89 7.37
CA PHE A 49 -2.11 4.10 6.20
C PHE A 49 -2.21 4.94 4.93
N ALA A 50 -3.37 5.55 4.67
CA ALA A 50 -3.63 6.33 3.46
C ALA A 50 -2.65 7.49 3.33
N HIS A 51 -2.42 8.24 4.42
CA HIS A 51 -1.49 9.36 4.44
C HIS A 51 -0.05 8.93 4.14
N ARG A 52 0.40 7.81 4.73
CA ARG A 52 1.74 7.27 4.45
C ARG A 52 1.88 6.82 3.02
N PHE A 53 0.87 6.15 2.45
CA PHE A 53 0.88 5.73 1.05
C PHE A 53 1.00 6.93 0.12
N VAL A 54 0.08 7.90 0.21
CA VAL A 54 0.04 9.07 -0.69
C VAL A 54 1.30 9.93 -0.54
N SER A 55 1.74 10.19 0.70
CA SER A 55 2.98 10.96 0.95
C SER A 55 4.22 10.28 0.38
N THR A 56 4.31 8.95 0.48
CA THR A 56 5.44 8.20 -0.09
C THR A 56 5.38 8.22 -1.60
N CYS A 57 4.20 8.06 -2.20
CA CYS A 57 4.03 8.16 -3.64
C CYS A 57 4.49 9.52 -4.15
N LYS A 58 4.08 10.62 -3.48
CA LYS A 58 4.50 11.99 -3.81
C LYS A 58 6.01 12.19 -3.70
N ALA A 59 6.64 11.64 -2.67
CA ALA A 59 8.08 11.78 -2.42
C ALA A 59 8.94 11.02 -3.45
N TYR A 60 8.56 9.79 -3.77
CA TYR A 60 9.35 8.92 -4.65
C TYR A 60 9.01 9.09 -6.14
N ARG A 61 7.82 9.63 -6.46
CA ARG A 61 7.32 9.86 -7.82
C ARG A 61 7.54 8.64 -8.75
N PRO A 62 7.12 7.42 -8.37
CA PRO A 62 7.24 6.27 -9.26
C PRO A 62 6.29 6.42 -10.46
N SER A 63 6.44 5.55 -11.46
CA SER A 63 5.53 5.50 -12.60
C SER A 63 4.15 4.93 -12.25
N ASP A 64 4.04 4.10 -11.21
CA ASP A 64 2.77 3.55 -10.70
C ASP A 64 2.79 3.48 -9.16
N CYS A 65 1.67 3.84 -8.52
CA CYS A 65 1.47 3.71 -7.08
C CYS A 65 0.29 2.79 -6.80
N VAL A 66 0.58 1.64 -6.18
CA VAL A 66 -0.42 0.63 -5.89
C VAL A 66 -0.65 0.53 -4.38
N ALA A 67 -1.90 0.65 -3.97
CA ALA A 67 -2.34 0.32 -2.62
C ALA A 67 -3.20 -0.95 -2.65
N VAL A 68 -2.86 -1.94 -1.83
CA VAL A 68 -3.68 -3.13 -1.59
C VAL A 68 -4.28 -2.99 -0.20
N VAL A 69 -5.61 -2.87 -0.12
CA VAL A 69 -6.29 -2.47 1.12
C VAL A 69 -7.48 -3.38 1.44
N ARG A 70 -7.76 -3.57 2.73
CA ARG A 70 -8.88 -4.39 3.21
C ARG A 70 -10.17 -3.59 3.39
N ASP A 71 -10.04 -2.33 3.82
CA ASP A 71 -11.18 -1.50 4.22
C ASP A 71 -11.51 -0.44 3.15
N PRO A 72 -12.79 -0.29 2.72
CA PRO A 72 -13.21 0.77 1.80
C PRO A 72 -12.98 2.20 2.32
N ARG A 73 -12.90 2.41 3.64
CA ARG A 73 -12.57 3.72 4.24
C ARG A 73 -11.17 4.16 3.85
N ILE A 74 -10.20 3.24 3.79
CA ILE A 74 -8.84 3.55 3.33
C ILE A 74 -8.88 4.07 1.89
N VAL A 75 -9.67 3.44 1.02
CA VAL A 75 -9.84 3.88 -0.38
C VAL A 75 -10.32 5.33 -0.42
N ARG A 76 -11.35 5.67 0.38
CA ARG A 76 -11.87 7.05 0.47
C ARG A 76 -10.79 8.02 0.95
N PHE A 77 -10.03 7.68 1.99
CA PHE A 77 -8.95 8.53 2.48
C PHE A 77 -7.85 8.73 1.44
N ILE A 78 -7.46 7.70 0.69
CA ILE A 78 -6.45 7.80 -0.37
C ILE A 78 -6.88 8.82 -1.42
N TRP A 79 -8.11 8.74 -1.93
CA TRP A 79 -8.60 9.69 -2.94
C TRP A 79 -8.74 11.11 -2.38
N LEU A 80 -9.32 11.27 -1.18
CA LEU A 80 -9.40 12.58 -0.52
C LEU A 80 -8.04 13.24 -0.34
N LEU A 81 -7.02 12.46 0.05
CA LEU A 81 -5.66 12.96 0.24
C LEU A 81 -4.97 13.27 -1.09
N ARG A 82 -5.18 12.45 -2.12
CA ARG A 82 -4.67 12.70 -3.48
C ARG A 82 -5.24 13.99 -4.04
N ASP A 83 -6.55 14.18 -3.97
CA ASP A 83 -7.23 15.32 -4.60
C ASP A 83 -6.88 16.65 -3.92
N ARG A 84 -6.48 16.61 -2.64
CA ARG A 84 -5.95 17.77 -1.90
C ARG A 84 -4.51 18.13 -2.27
N MET A 85 -3.80 17.30 -3.02
CA MET A 85 -2.41 17.57 -3.40
C MET A 85 -2.36 18.23 -4.77
N GLU A 86 -2.16 19.54 -4.78
CA GLU A 86 -1.72 20.25 -5.99
C GLU A 86 -0.42 19.61 -6.47
N VAL A 87 -0.39 19.16 -7.73
CA VAL A 87 0.74 18.48 -8.39
C VAL A 87 0.97 17.02 -7.96
N PHE A 88 -0.04 16.17 -8.16
CA PHE A 88 0.09 14.71 -8.05
C PHE A 88 -0.21 14.04 -9.40
N ASN A 89 0.83 13.89 -10.23
CA ASN A 89 0.71 13.32 -11.59
C ASN A 89 0.93 11.80 -11.66
N THR A 90 1.36 11.17 -10.56
CA THR A 90 1.56 9.73 -10.53
C THR A 90 0.21 9.00 -10.49
N PRO A 91 -0.03 8.01 -11.38
CA PRO A 91 -1.21 7.15 -11.30
C PRO A 91 -1.30 6.44 -9.94
N ILE A 92 -2.48 6.46 -9.31
CA ILE A 92 -2.80 5.60 -8.16
C ILE A 92 -3.74 4.50 -8.61
N ARG A 93 -3.38 3.26 -8.32
CA ARG A 93 -4.24 2.09 -8.39
C ARG A 93 -4.52 1.57 -6.99
N VAL A 94 -5.80 1.39 -6.65
CA VAL A 94 -6.20 0.80 -5.36
C VAL A 94 -6.86 -0.54 -5.63
N ILE A 95 -6.26 -1.61 -5.13
CA ILE A 95 -6.78 -2.97 -5.20
C ILE A 95 -7.42 -3.28 -3.85
N ARG A 96 -8.73 -3.47 -3.86
CA ARG A 96 -9.45 -3.91 -2.67
C ARG A 96 -9.33 -5.43 -2.55
N THR A 97 -8.99 -5.93 -1.38
CA THR A 97 -9.03 -7.36 -1.10
C THR A 97 -10.43 -7.77 -0.67
N ASP A 98 -10.99 -8.83 -1.24
CA ASP A 98 -12.37 -9.24 -0.97
C ASP A 98 -12.59 -9.91 0.39
N ARG A 99 -11.54 -10.11 1.20
CA ARG A 99 -11.61 -10.90 2.44
C ARG A 99 -10.92 -10.23 3.61
N PHE A 100 -11.70 -9.83 4.61
CA PHE A 100 -11.24 -9.81 5.99
C PHE A 100 -10.90 -11.26 6.38
N CYS A 101 -9.71 -11.51 6.92
CA CYS A 101 -9.20 -12.83 7.36
C CYS A 101 -8.50 -13.73 6.31
N MET A 102 -7.76 -13.18 5.34
CA MET A 102 -6.80 -13.99 4.57
C MET A 102 -5.60 -14.38 5.44
N THR A 103 -5.18 -15.65 5.38
CA THR A 103 -3.89 -16.10 5.93
C THR A 103 -2.73 -15.42 5.20
N ASN A 104 -1.53 -15.42 5.80
CA ASN A 104 -0.33 -14.87 5.16
C ASN A 104 -0.09 -15.46 3.77
N ASP A 105 -0.27 -16.77 3.58
CA ASP A 105 -0.04 -17.42 2.29
C ASP A 105 -1.13 -17.11 1.27
N THR A 106 -2.40 -17.01 1.72
CA THR A 106 -3.49 -16.56 0.84
C THR A 106 -3.23 -15.12 0.36
N MET A 107 -2.75 -14.25 1.25
CA MET A 107 -2.38 -12.88 0.89
C MET A 107 -1.19 -12.86 -0.09
N LYS A 108 -0.15 -13.67 0.13
CA LYS A 108 0.97 -13.78 -0.82
C LYS A 108 0.48 -14.23 -2.20
N TYR A 109 -0.34 -15.27 -2.26
CA TYR A 109 -0.90 -15.76 -3.52
C TYR A 109 -1.75 -14.69 -4.21
N PHE A 110 -2.59 -13.98 -3.46
CA PHE A 110 -3.38 -12.87 -3.97
C PHE A 110 -2.49 -11.77 -4.57
N LEU A 111 -1.43 -11.38 -3.87
CA LEU A 111 -0.48 -10.37 -4.34
C LEU A 111 0.25 -10.83 -5.60
N LEU A 112 0.75 -12.07 -5.61
CA LEU A 112 1.43 -12.63 -6.79
C LEU A 112 0.50 -12.72 -8.00
N LYS A 113 -0.77 -13.08 -7.79
CA LYS A 113 -1.77 -13.12 -8.87
C LYS A 113 -2.07 -11.73 -9.45
N ASN A 114 -2.25 -10.73 -8.60
CA ASN A 114 -2.71 -9.39 -9.02
C ASN A 114 -1.59 -8.40 -9.35
N LEU A 115 -0.36 -8.70 -8.94
CA LEU A 115 0.82 -7.86 -9.11
C LEU A 115 2.01 -8.67 -9.64
N SER A 116 1.75 -9.70 -10.45
CA SER A 116 2.79 -10.56 -11.04
C SER A 116 3.78 -9.77 -11.91
N GLU A 117 3.36 -8.62 -12.44
CA GLU A 117 4.18 -7.68 -13.18
C GLU A 117 5.26 -7.01 -12.30
N TYR A 118 5.08 -7.04 -10.97
CA TYR A 118 5.90 -6.35 -9.98
C TYR A 118 6.57 -7.27 -8.95
N LEU A 119 5.95 -8.41 -8.66
CA LEU A 119 6.32 -9.30 -7.57
C LEU A 119 6.63 -10.70 -8.06
N GLU A 120 7.52 -11.38 -7.34
CA GLU A 120 7.85 -12.79 -7.53
C GLU A 120 7.83 -13.52 -6.17
N GLY A 121 7.43 -14.79 -6.18
CA GLY A 121 7.52 -15.63 -5.00
C GLY A 121 8.98 -15.90 -4.66
N LYS A 122 9.34 -15.89 -3.38
CA LYS A 122 10.64 -16.44 -2.98
C LYS A 122 10.58 -17.95 -3.06
N VAL A 123 11.50 -18.55 -3.82
CA VAL A 123 11.78 -19.98 -3.72
C VAL A 123 12.42 -20.21 -2.34
N PRO A 124 12.01 -21.24 -1.58
CA PRO A 124 12.60 -21.58 -0.28
C PRO A 124 14.12 -21.72 -0.32
#